data_AF-A0A948PRN8-F1
#
_entry.id   AF-A0A948PRN8-F1
#
_cell.length_a   1.000
_cell.length_b   1.000
_cell.length_c   1.000
_cell.angle_alpha   90.00
_cell.angle_beta   90.00
_cell.angle_gamma   90.00
#
_symmetry.space_group_name_H-M   'P 1'
#
loop_
_entity.id
_entity.type
_entity.pdbx_description
1 polymer ?
#
loop_
_entity_poly.entity_id
_entity_poly.type
_entity_poly.pdbx_seq_one_letter_code
_entity_poly.pdbx_strand_id
1 'polypeptide(L)'
;MKNIAEDVVSSYQIRIQSIGALFDSTGRLLEGFQDSLLDTREERGKINAELRENLAKNESLRKKDFDNMMQDILSAQDQREKQVRSLLKDYLNEQREMATALGEGLDKVKNALAKGEAQRVKEFHTSITEMLAEQEQRKQEVSSRLKEFQKNQQEMAKRLKGLLAKGRELRIKDLKSMLAEFKIQHKERIAQQKERKEEVQNMLGGFNQERTEAAENWQAMQKEIAQRKARSRAAVSVSA
;
A
#
# COMPACT_ATOMS: atom_id res chain seq x y z
N MET A 1 -15.71 40.85 7.60
CA MET A 1 -14.70 39.78 7.80
C MET A 1 -15.25 38.54 8.49
N LYS A 2 -16.11 38.66 9.52
CA LYS A 2 -16.73 37.51 10.21
C LYS A 2 -17.44 36.52 9.27
N ASN A 3 -18.30 37.01 8.38
CA ASN A 3 -19.05 36.15 7.43
C ASN A 3 -18.14 35.38 6.45
N ILE A 4 -17.05 35.98 5.98
CA ILE A 4 -16.12 35.32 5.03
C ILE A 4 -15.36 34.18 5.73
N ALA A 5 -14.93 34.38 6.98
CA ALA A 5 -14.26 33.34 7.76
C ALA A 5 -15.22 32.19 8.12
N GLU A 6 -16.48 32.50 8.44
CA GLU A 6 -17.53 31.51 8.70
C GLU A 6 -17.89 30.70 7.43
N ASP A 7 -17.98 31.35 6.27
CA ASP A 7 -18.21 30.68 4.97
C ASP A 7 -17.05 29.75 4.59
N VAL A 8 -15.79 30.18 4.83
CA VAL A 8 -14.61 29.36 4.58
C VAL A 8 -14.58 28.14 5.49
N VAL A 9 -14.79 28.31 6.80
CA VAL A 9 -14.83 27.19 7.76
C VAL A 9 -15.95 26.22 7.41
N SER A 10 -17.14 26.72 7.06
CA SER A 10 -18.29 25.89 6.67
C SER A 10 -18.00 25.08 5.39
N SER A 11 -17.34 25.69 4.40
CA SER A 11 -16.92 25.01 3.17
C SER A 11 -15.95 23.85 3.44
N TYR A 12 -14.95 24.07 4.30
CA TYR A 12 -14.03 22.99 4.72
C TYR A 12 -14.74 21.92 5.54
N GLN A 13 -15.67 22.29 6.42
CA GLN A 13 -16.42 21.36 7.24
C GLN A 13 -17.28 20.43 6.36
N ILE A 14 -17.96 20.96 5.35
CA ILE A 14 -18.72 20.18 4.36
C ILE A 14 -17.79 19.25 3.56
N ARG A 15 -16.61 19.72 3.14
CA ARG A 15 -15.64 18.88 2.43
C ARG A 15 -15.13 17.74 3.32
N ILE A 16 -14.81 18.00 4.58
CA ILE A 16 -14.32 16.98 5.52
C ILE A 16 -15.41 15.95 5.80
N GLN A 17 -16.66 16.38 6.00
CA GLN A 17 -17.79 15.47 6.14
C GLN A 17 -18.00 14.62 4.88
N SER A 18 -17.85 15.21 3.69
CA SER A 18 -17.94 14.48 2.42
C SER A 18 -16.80 13.45 2.29
N ILE A 19 -15.58 13.79 2.72
CA ILE A 19 -14.43 12.87 2.77
C ILE A 19 -14.70 11.72 3.76
N GLY A 20 -15.25 12.02 4.95
CA GLY A 20 -15.66 11.02 5.92
C GLY A 20 -16.68 10.03 5.35
N ALA A 21 -17.73 10.54 4.70
CA ALA A 21 -18.74 9.71 4.04
C ALA A 21 -18.15 8.86 2.90
N LEU A 22 -17.18 9.40 2.14
CA LEU A 22 -16.44 8.64 1.12
C LEU A 22 -15.62 7.51 1.75
N PHE A 23 -14.97 7.74 2.89
CA PHE A 23 -14.24 6.69 3.59
C PHE A 23 -15.15 5.61 4.15
N ASP A 24 -16.31 5.96 4.70
CA ASP A 24 -17.30 4.98 5.17
C ASP A 24 -17.87 4.15 4.02
N SER A 25 -18.09 4.77 2.86
CA SER A 25 -18.50 4.05 1.64
C SER A 25 -17.38 3.12 1.13
N THR A 26 -16.13 3.56 1.23
CA THR A 26 -14.95 2.76 0.85
C THR A 26 -14.75 1.58 1.80
N GLY A 27 -15.00 1.78 3.10
CA GLY A 27 -15.03 0.72 4.11
C GLY A 27 -16.01 -0.38 3.74
N ARG A 28 -17.25 -0.02 3.39
CA ARG A 28 -18.28 -0.97 2.95
C ARG A 28 -17.92 -1.68 1.65
N LEU A 29 -17.34 -0.98 0.67
CA LEU A 29 -16.85 -1.61 -0.56
C LEU A 29 -15.72 -2.61 -0.29
N LEU A 30 -14.83 -2.30 0.65
CA LEU A 30 -13.74 -3.19 1.04
C LEU A 30 -14.23 -4.39 1.87
N GLU A 31 -15.29 -4.24 2.66
CA GLU A 31 -15.99 -5.36 3.29
C GLU A 31 -16.60 -6.29 2.23
N GLY A 32 -17.31 -5.74 1.23
CA GLY A 32 -17.83 -6.53 0.11
C GLY A 32 -16.72 -7.23 -0.71
N PHE A 33 -15.53 -6.63 -0.79
CA PHE A 33 -14.36 -7.30 -1.37
C PHE A 33 -13.90 -8.49 -0.51
N GLN A 34 -13.95 -8.39 0.83
CA GLN A 34 -13.61 -9.52 1.70
C GLN A 34 -14.60 -10.68 1.54
N ASP A 35 -15.88 -10.40 1.31
CA ASP A 35 -16.87 -11.43 1.01
C ASP A 35 -16.58 -12.09 -0.34
N SER A 36 -16.23 -11.31 -1.36
CA SER A 36 -15.79 -11.84 -2.66
C SER A 36 -14.53 -12.75 -2.56
N LEU A 37 -13.63 -12.48 -1.61
CA LEU A 37 -12.50 -13.38 -1.32
C LEU A 37 -12.95 -14.72 -0.72
N LEU A 38 -14.02 -14.73 0.09
CA LEU A 38 -14.59 -15.97 0.63
C LEU A 38 -15.24 -16.79 -0.48
N ASP A 39 -16.01 -16.15 -1.37
CA ASP A 39 -16.67 -16.83 -2.49
C ASP A 39 -15.64 -17.49 -3.42
N THR A 40 -14.58 -16.76 -3.76
CA THR A 40 -13.49 -17.30 -4.60
C THR A 40 -12.74 -18.45 -3.92
N ARG A 41 -12.57 -18.40 -2.59
CA ARG A 41 -11.98 -19.50 -1.82
C ARG A 41 -12.86 -20.74 -1.83
N GLU A 42 -14.17 -20.58 -1.68
CA GLU A 42 -15.13 -21.68 -1.73
C GLU A 42 -15.20 -22.31 -3.13
N GLU A 43 -15.28 -21.50 -4.18
CA GLU A 43 -15.27 -21.97 -5.57
C GLU A 43 -13.99 -22.76 -5.87
N ARG A 44 -12.83 -22.25 -5.44
CA ARG A 44 -11.55 -22.96 -5.55
C ARG A 44 -11.57 -24.29 -4.80
N GLY A 45 -12.16 -24.33 -3.61
CA GLY A 45 -12.33 -25.54 -2.82
C GLY A 45 -13.13 -26.61 -3.55
N LYS A 46 -14.26 -26.23 -4.16
CA LYS A 46 -15.11 -27.13 -4.97
C LYS A 46 -14.34 -27.69 -6.16
N ILE A 47 -13.67 -26.82 -6.92
CA ILE A 47 -12.87 -27.21 -8.08
C ILE A 47 -11.75 -28.19 -7.70
N ASN A 48 -11.04 -27.93 -6.60
CA ASN A 48 -9.97 -28.80 -6.13
C ASN A 48 -10.49 -30.16 -5.68
N ALA A 49 -11.64 -30.20 -4.99
CA ALA A 49 -12.27 -31.45 -4.60
C ALA A 49 -12.65 -32.29 -5.83
N GLU A 50 -13.22 -31.65 -6.86
CA GLU A 50 -13.58 -32.33 -8.09
C GLU A 50 -12.35 -32.84 -8.87
N LEU A 51 -11.27 -32.04 -8.96
CA LEU A 51 -10.00 -32.48 -9.55
C LEU A 51 -9.41 -33.70 -8.84
N ARG A 52 -9.44 -33.66 -7.50
CA ARG A 52 -8.98 -34.76 -6.64
C ARG A 52 -9.78 -36.04 -6.89
N GLU A 53 -11.10 -35.94 -6.99
CA GLU A 53 -11.96 -37.09 -7.30
C GLU A 53 -11.73 -37.62 -8.72
N ASN A 54 -11.63 -36.74 -9.73
CA ASN A 54 -11.42 -37.15 -11.11
C ASN A 54 -10.08 -37.88 -11.30
N LEU A 55 -8.99 -37.35 -10.72
CA LEU A 55 -7.68 -37.99 -10.78
C LEU A 55 -7.64 -39.35 -10.07
N ALA A 56 -8.37 -39.48 -8.95
CA ALA A 56 -8.49 -40.74 -8.22
C ALA A 56 -9.32 -41.78 -8.99
N LYS A 57 -10.47 -41.37 -9.55
CA LYS A 57 -11.35 -42.22 -10.36
C LYS A 57 -10.68 -42.68 -11.66
N ASN A 58 -9.84 -41.83 -12.25
CA ASN A 58 -9.05 -42.17 -13.44
C ASN A 58 -7.80 -42.99 -13.09
N GLU A 59 -7.67 -43.47 -11.85
CA GLU A 59 -6.52 -44.23 -11.31
C GLU A 59 -5.16 -43.53 -11.53
N SER A 60 -5.19 -42.21 -11.76
CA SER A 60 -4.03 -41.44 -12.19
C SER A 60 -3.26 -40.84 -11.01
N LEU A 61 -3.92 -40.61 -9.87
CA LEU A 61 -3.29 -40.11 -8.65
C LEU A 61 -4.12 -40.47 -7.40
N ARG A 62 -3.46 -40.95 -6.34
CA ARG A 62 -4.14 -41.18 -5.06
C ARG A 62 -4.50 -39.84 -4.42
N LYS A 63 -5.66 -39.80 -3.74
CA LYS A 63 -6.15 -38.59 -3.05
C LYS A 63 -5.11 -37.95 -2.11
N LYS A 64 -4.38 -38.76 -1.34
CA LYS A 64 -3.31 -38.29 -0.44
C LYS A 64 -2.14 -37.65 -1.19
N ASP A 65 -1.73 -38.22 -2.32
CA ASP A 65 -0.64 -37.67 -3.13
C ASP A 65 -1.06 -36.33 -3.76
N PHE A 66 -2.32 -36.23 -4.19
CA PHE A 66 -2.91 -34.96 -4.63
C PHE A 66 -2.85 -33.90 -3.54
N ASP A 67 -3.30 -34.22 -2.32
CA ASP A 67 -3.32 -33.29 -1.20
C ASP A 67 -1.91 -32.77 -0.90
N ASN A 68 -0.92 -33.68 -0.84
CA ASN A 68 0.48 -33.32 -0.64
C ASN A 68 1.01 -32.41 -1.75
N MET A 69 0.66 -32.68 -3.02
CA MET A 69 1.09 -31.88 -4.16
C MET A 69 0.47 -30.48 -4.18
N MET A 70 -0.77 -30.34 -3.70
CA MET A 70 -1.50 -29.07 -3.68
C MET A 70 -1.19 -28.22 -2.45
N GLN A 71 -0.71 -28.83 -1.36
CA GLN A 71 -0.50 -28.17 -0.07
C GLN A 71 0.32 -26.88 -0.18
N ASP A 72 1.44 -26.89 -0.91
CA ASP A 72 2.31 -25.72 -1.08
C ASP A 72 1.55 -24.54 -1.71
N ILE A 73 0.78 -24.82 -2.76
CA ILE A 73 0.05 -23.78 -3.50
C ILE A 73 -1.11 -23.25 -2.68
N LEU A 74 -1.86 -24.13 -2.01
CA LEU A 74 -2.99 -23.73 -1.18
C LEU A 74 -2.52 -22.89 0.01
N SER A 75 -1.41 -23.28 0.64
CA SER A 75 -0.81 -22.52 1.74
C SER A 75 -0.33 -21.15 1.27
N ALA A 76 0.32 -21.07 0.11
CA ALA A 76 0.76 -19.80 -0.49
C ALA A 76 -0.42 -18.87 -0.82
N GLN A 77 -1.54 -19.44 -1.31
CA GLN A 77 -2.76 -18.68 -1.59
C GLN A 77 -3.39 -18.14 -0.30
N ASP A 78 -3.56 -18.99 0.72
CA ASP A 78 -4.12 -18.59 2.01
C ASP A 78 -3.26 -17.50 2.69
N GLN A 79 -1.93 -17.60 2.59
CA GLN A 79 -1.03 -16.56 3.10
C GLN A 79 -1.19 -15.24 2.34
N ARG A 80 -1.34 -15.30 1.02
CA ARG A 80 -1.54 -14.11 0.19
C ARG A 80 -2.89 -13.45 0.46
N GLU A 81 -3.95 -14.22 0.64
CA GLU A 81 -5.26 -13.72 1.05
C GLU A 81 -5.18 -12.99 2.40
N LYS A 82 -4.46 -13.55 3.38
CA LYS A 82 -4.20 -12.88 4.67
C LYS A 82 -3.45 -11.56 4.50
N GLN A 83 -2.42 -11.52 3.64
CA GLN A 83 -1.67 -10.29 3.36
C GLN A 83 -2.54 -9.21 2.75
N VAL A 84 -3.42 -9.57 1.80
CA VAL A 84 -4.37 -8.63 1.20
C VAL A 84 -5.38 -8.12 2.24
N ARG A 85 -5.91 -9.00 3.09
CA ARG A 85 -6.79 -8.60 4.19
C ARG A 85 -6.11 -7.63 5.15
N SER A 86 -4.85 -7.88 5.52
CA SER A 86 -4.08 -6.94 6.35
C SER A 86 -3.91 -5.60 5.65
N LEU A 87 -3.46 -5.60 4.38
CA LEU A 87 -3.27 -4.39 3.59
C LEU A 87 -4.53 -3.51 3.55
N LEU A 88 -5.69 -4.13 3.33
CA LEU A 88 -6.97 -3.42 3.30
C LEU A 88 -7.36 -2.87 4.67
N LYS A 89 -7.13 -3.63 5.74
CA LYS A 89 -7.39 -3.18 7.12
C LYS A 89 -6.50 -2.01 7.49
N ASP A 90 -5.21 -2.09 7.18
CA ASP A 90 -4.23 -1.06 7.46
C ASP A 90 -4.58 0.23 6.71
N TYR A 91 -4.91 0.11 5.41
CA TYR A 91 -5.39 1.24 4.62
C TYR A 91 -6.63 1.91 5.21
N LEU A 92 -7.61 1.13 5.67
CA LEU A 92 -8.83 1.67 6.28
C LEU A 92 -8.56 2.38 7.60
N ASN A 93 -7.64 1.85 8.43
CA ASN A 93 -7.22 2.51 9.65
C ASN A 93 -6.52 3.84 9.34
N GLU A 94 -5.61 3.86 8.37
CA GLU A 94 -4.95 5.08 7.88
C GLU A 94 -5.98 6.13 7.42
N GLN A 95 -7.02 5.73 6.68
CA GLN A 95 -8.08 6.67 6.26
C GLN A 95 -8.87 7.24 7.46
N ARG A 96 -9.11 6.44 8.50
CA ARG A 96 -9.81 6.91 9.73
C ARG A 96 -8.95 7.88 10.54
N GLU A 97 -7.67 7.57 10.69
CA GLU A 97 -6.71 8.45 11.37
C GLU A 97 -6.60 9.78 10.63
N MET A 98 -6.53 9.75 9.31
CA MET A 98 -6.53 10.94 8.46
C MET A 98 -7.79 11.78 8.65
N ALA A 99 -8.98 11.17 8.61
CA ALA A 99 -10.23 11.88 8.82
C ALA A 99 -10.29 12.54 10.21
N THR A 100 -9.79 11.86 11.24
CA THR A 100 -9.70 12.38 12.61
C THR A 100 -8.76 13.59 12.67
N ALA A 101 -7.56 13.47 12.08
CA ALA A 101 -6.58 14.55 12.04
C ALA A 101 -7.08 15.78 11.28
N LEU A 102 -7.80 15.59 10.17
CA LEU A 102 -8.46 16.68 9.44
C LEU A 102 -9.54 17.36 10.29
N GLY A 103 -10.34 16.59 11.02
CA GLY A 103 -11.36 17.10 11.94
C GLY A 103 -10.77 17.97 13.06
N GLU A 104 -9.79 17.44 13.80
CA GLU A 104 -9.11 18.18 14.87
C GLU A 104 -8.37 19.42 14.34
N GLY A 105 -7.79 19.30 13.15
CA GLY A 105 -7.10 20.37 12.46
C GLY A 105 -8.03 21.53 12.09
N LEU A 106 -9.25 21.22 11.65
CA LEU A 106 -10.27 22.22 11.33
C LEU A 106 -10.64 23.05 12.56
N ASP A 107 -10.82 22.41 13.72
CA ASP A 107 -11.11 23.12 14.98
C ASP A 107 -9.98 24.07 15.36
N LYS A 108 -8.72 23.65 15.15
CA LYS A 108 -7.54 24.50 15.36
C LYS A 108 -7.54 25.70 14.40
N VAL A 109 -7.89 25.51 13.13
CA VAL A 109 -8.00 26.61 12.15
C VAL A 109 -9.12 27.57 12.49
N LYS A 110 -10.29 27.07 12.90
CA LYS A 110 -11.41 27.91 13.32
C LYS A 110 -11.00 28.83 14.47
N ASN A 111 -10.28 28.30 15.46
CA ASN A 111 -9.74 29.08 16.57
C ASN A 111 -8.65 30.07 16.12
N ALA A 112 -7.75 29.67 15.23
CA ALA A 112 -6.70 30.54 14.68
C ALA A 112 -7.30 31.71 13.87
N LEU A 113 -8.30 31.45 13.05
CA LEU A 113 -9.04 32.47 12.29
C LEU A 113 -9.72 33.48 13.21
N ALA A 114 -10.39 33.02 14.28
CA ALA A 114 -11.02 33.89 15.26
C ALA A 114 -10.02 34.82 15.99
N LYS A 115 -8.76 34.38 16.12
CA LYS A 115 -7.65 35.14 16.73
C LYS A 115 -6.84 35.96 15.72
N GLY A 116 -7.11 35.84 14.41
CA GLY A 116 -6.35 36.51 13.35
C GLY A 116 -4.96 35.91 13.10
N GLU A 117 -4.70 34.68 13.53
CA GLU A 117 -3.41 33.99 13.39
C GLU A 117 -3.21 33.41 11.97
N ALA A 118 -3.05 34.29 10.97
CA ALA A 118 -2.98 33.90 9.55
C ALA A 118 -1.87 32.88 9.22
N GLN A 119 -0.73 32.97 9.90
CA GLN A 119 0.40 32.04 9.72
C GLN A 119 0.00 30.59 10.06
N ARG A 120 -0.78 30.40 11.12
CA ARG A 120 -1.21 29.07 11.58
C ARG A 120 -2.23 28.42 10.63
N VAL A 121 -3.05 29.25 9.99
CA VAL A 121 -3.97 28.81 8.92
C VAL A 121 -3.18 28.34 7.70
N LYS A 122 -2.10 29.05 7.34
CA LYS A 122 -1.23 28.67 6.21
C LYS A 122 -0.50 27.35 6.48
N GLU A 123 0.05 27.16 7.67
CA GLU A 123 0.69 25.90 8.08
C GLU A 123 -0.27 24.72 7.97
N PHE A 124 -1.50 24.87 8.44
CA PHE A 124 -2.51 23.82 8.33
C PHE A 124 -2.86 23.50 6.87
N HIS A 125 -2.97 24.51 6.01
CA HIS A 125 -3.23 24.30 4.59
C HIS A 125 -2.11 23.48 3.92
N THR A 126 -0.85 23.75 4.28
CA THR A 126 0.30 22.95 3.83
C THR A 126 0.17 21.50 4.30
N SER A 127 -0.13 21.27 5.58
CA SER A 127 -0.30 19.92 6.13
C SER A 127 -1.45 19.14 5.49
N ILE A 128 -2.58 19.79 5.17
CA ILE A 128 -3.67 19.14 4.41
C ILE A 128 -3.17 18.70 3.03
N THR A 129 -2.44 19.57 2.35
CA THR A 129 -1.98 19.29 0.98
C THR A 129 -1.02 18.10 0.95
N GLU A 130 -0.09 18.04 1.90
CA GLU A 130 0.82 16.90 2.10
C GLU A 130 0.05 15.62 2.39
N MET A 131 -0.89 15.66 3.34
CA MET A 131 -1.72 14.53 3.72
C MET A 131 -2.56 13.97 2.55
N LEU A 132 -3.12 14.84 1.71
CA LEU A 132 -3.85 14.44 0.50
C LEU A 132 -2.94 13.82 -0.56
N ALA A 133 -1.70 14.30 -0.70
CA ALA A 133 -0.74 13.73 -1.63
C ALA A 133 -0.32 12.31 -1.19
N GLU A 134 -0.04 12.12 0.09
CA GLU A 134 0.26 10.81 0.68
C GLU A 134 -0.93 9.85 0.52
N GLN A 135 -2.16 10.34 0.71
CA GLN A 135 -3.38 9.56 0.53
C GLN A 135 -3.52 9.00 -0.89
N GLU A 136 -3.30 9.84 -1.90
CA GLU A 136 -3.41 9.42 -3.29
C GLU A 136 -2.31 8.41 -3.66
N GLN A 137 -1.07 8.63 -3.19
CA GLN A 137 0.02 7.66 -3.39
C GLN A 137 -0.33 6.31 -2.76
N ARG A 138 -0.84 6.31 -1.53
CA ARG A 138 -1.23 5.11 -0.81
C ARG A 138 -2.38 4.38 -1.50
N LYS A 139 -3.39 5.10 -1.97
CA LYS A 139 -4.50 4.56 -2.75
C LYS A 139 -4.01 3.87 -4.03
N GLN A 140 -3.07 4.48 -4.75
CA GLN A 140 -2.48 3.88 -5.96
C GLN A 140 -1.71 2.59 -5.65
N GLU A 141 -0.96 2.56 -4.55
CA GLU A 141 -0.25 1.37 -4.10
C GLU A 141 -1.23 0.22 -3.79
N VAL A 142 -2.24 0.48 -2.96
CA VAL A 142 -3.24 -0.53 -2.56
C VAL A 142 -4.00 -1.03 -3.79
N SER A 143 -4.47 -0.12 -4.66
CA SER A 143 -5.18 -0.46 -5.90
C SER A 143 -4.34 -1.36 -6.82
N SER A 144 -3.05 -1.06 -6.98
CA SER A 144 -2.14 -1.85 -7.80
C SER A 144 -1.96 -3.28 -7.24
N ARG A 145 -1.77 -3.41 -5.92
CA ARG A 145 -1.63 -4.72 -5.25
C ARG A 145 -2.92 -5.54 -5.35
N LEU A 146 -4.09 -4.92 -5.21
CA LEU A 146 -5.37 -5.60 -5.35
C LEU A 146 -5.61 -6.10 -6.78
N LYS A 147 -5.30 -5.29 -7.79
CA LYS A 147 -5.39 -5.71 -9.20
C LYS A 147 -4.47 -6.89 -9.50
N GLU A 148 -3.24 -6.86 -9.01
CA GLU A 148 -2.32 -7.98 -9.15
C GLU A 148 -2.86 -9.25 -8.49
N PHE A 149 -3.40 -9.13 -7.28
CA PHE A 149 -4.04 -10.23 -6.57
C PHE A 149 -5.23 -10.81 -7.34
N GLN A 150 -6.16 -9.97 -7.80
CA GLN A 150 -7.33 -10.40 -8.58
C GLN A 150 -6.91 -11.13 -9.87
N LYS A 151 -5.95 -10.58 -10.62
CA LYS A 151 -5.41 -11.22 -11.82
C LYS A 151 -4.85 -12.61 -11.49
N ASN A 152 -4.10 -12.74 -10.40
CA ASN A 152 -3.55 -14.02 -9.96
C ASN A 152 -4.64 -15.03 -9.59
N GLN A 153 -5.71 -14.60 -8.91
CA GLN A 153 -6.84 -15.49 -8.59
C GLN A 153 -7.57 -15.95 -9.85
N GLN A 154 -7.81 -15.04 -10.80
CA GLN A 154 -8.45 -15.37 -12.07
C GLN A 154 -7.62 -16.34 -12.89
N GLU A 155 -6.30 -16.13 -12.96
CA GLU A 155 -5.40 -17.05 -13.66
C GLU A 155 -5.38 -18.44 -13.01
N MET A 156 -5.36 -18.50 -11.68
CA MET A 156 -5.47 -19.74 -10.92
C MET A 156 -6.77 -20.48 -11.23
N ALA A 157 -7.90 -19.78 -11.08
CA ALA A 157 -9.21 -20.35 -11.35
C ALA A 157 -9.32 -20.84 -12.80
N LYS A 158 -8.83 -20.07 -13.78
CA LYS A 158 -8.80 -20.45 -15.20
C LYS A 158 -8.00 -21.74 -15.42
N ARG A 159 -6.81 -21.86 -14.84
CA ARG A 159 -5.95 -23.06 -14.97
C ARG A 159 -6.61 -24.29 -14.34
N LEU A 160 -7.18 -24.16 -13.14
CA LEU A 160 -7.89 -25.25 -12.48
C LEU A 160 -9.14 -25.68 -13.26
N LYS A 161 -9.95 -24.74 -13.75
CA LYS A 161 -11.09 -25.02 -14.63
C LYS A 161 -10.67 -25.70 -15.93
N GLY A 162 -9.53 -25.29 -16.50
CA GLY A 162 -8.94 -25.93 -17.68
C GLY A 162 -8.52 -27.39 -17.43
N LEU A 163 -8.03 -27.72 -16.23
CA LEU A 163 -7.78 -29.11 -15.85
C LEU A 163 -9.09 -29.89 -15.68
N LEU A 164 -10.10 -29.30 -15.05
CA LEU A 164 -11.41 -29.94 -14.88
C LEU A 164 -12.08 -30.26 -16.22
N ALA A 165 -11.99 -29.35 -17.19
CA ALA A 165 -12.56 -29.52 -18.51
C ALA A 165 -12.03 -30.76 -19.25
N LYS A 166 -10.85 -31.29 -18.88
CA LYS A 166 -10.31 -32.54 -19.44
C LYS A 166 -11.04 -33.79 -18.95
N GLY A 167 -11.77 -33.72 -17.83
CA GLY A 167 -12.59 -34.81 -17.30
C GLY A 167 -11.85 -36.15 -17.20
N ARG A 168 -12.25 -37.13 -18.01
CA ARG A 168 -11.65 -38.48 -18.03
C ARG A 168 -10.25 -38.54 -18.65
N GLU A 169 -9.88 -37.55 -19.45
CA GLU A 169 -8.54 -37.44 -20.04
C GLU A 169 -7.53 -36.83 -19.07
N LEU A 170 -8.00 -36.28 -17.95
CA LEU A 170 -7.13 -35.66 -16.95
C LEU A 170 -6.15 -36.69 -16.37
N ARG A 171 -4.85 -36.44 -16.56
CA ARG A 171 -3.76 -37.26 -16.01
C ARG A 171 -2.93 -36.48 -15.00
N ILE A 172 -2.16 -37.22 -14.20
CA ILE A 172 -1.19 -36.65 -13.25
C ILE A 172 -0.18 -35.71 -13.94
N LYS A 173 0.19 -35.98 -15.20
CA LYS A 173 1.11 -35.14 -15.97
C LYS A 173 0.57 -33.72 -16.14
N ASP A 174 -0.73 -33.58 -16.41
CA ASP A 174 -1.37 -32.27 -16.57
C ASP A 174 -1.32 -31.45 -15.28
N LEU A 175 -1.62 -32.10 -14.14
CA LEU A 175 -1.49 -31.47 -12.83
C LEU A 175 -0.03 -31.05 -12.57
N LYS A 176 0.93 -31.95 -12.80
CA LYS A 176 2.37 -31.65 -12.60
C LYS A 176 2.84 -30.47 -13.45
N SER A 177 2.43 -30.39 -14.71
CA SER A 177 2.74 -29.26 -15.59
C SER A 177 2.20 -27.95 -15.02
N MET A 178 0.92 -27.93 -14.62
CA MET A 178 0.32 -26.75 -13.98
C MET A 178 1.08 -26.33 -12.71
N LEU A 179 1.42 -27.29 -11.84
CA LEU A 179 2.15 -27.00 -10.60
C LEU A 179 3.56 -26.45 -10.87
N ALA A 180 4.26 -26.97 -11.88
CA ALA A 180 5.59 -26.49 -12.26
C ALA A 180 5.54 -25.03 -12.72
N GLU A 181 4.56 -24.68 -13.55
CA GLU A 181 4.35 -23.29 -13.99
C GLU A 181 4.06 -22.35 -12.80
N PHE A 182 3.23 -22.77 -11.84
CA PHE A 182 2.99 -21.98 -10.63
C PHE A 182 4.25 -21.76 -9.81
N LYS A 183 5.11 -22.79 -9.68
CA LYS A 183 6.38 -22.68 -8.97
C LYS A 183 7.32 -21.69 -9.66
N ILE A 184 7.38 -21.68 -10.98
CA ILE A 184 8.18 -20.72 -11.77
C ILE A 184 7.66 -19.30 -11.54
N GLN A 185 6.37 -19.06 -11.77
CA GLN A 185 5.75 -17.74 -11.56
C GLN A 185 5.87 -17.24 -10.11
N HIS A 186 5.82 -18.14 -9.13
CA HIS A 186 6.02 -17.79 -7.73
C HIS A 186 7.46 -17.33 -7.46
N LYS A 187 8.45 -18.06 -7.97
CA LYS A 187 9.88 -17.68 -7.84
C LYS A 187 10.19 -16.35 -8.52
N GLU A 188 9.70 -16.14 -9.74
CA GLU A 188 9.88 -14.89 -10.48
C GLU A 188 9.34 -13.69 -9.70
N ARG A 189 8.15 -13.82 -9.09
CA ARG A 189 7.59 -12.75 -8.26
C ARG A 189 8.41 -12.47 -7.01
N ILE A 190 8.89 -13.51 -6.31
CA ILE A 190 9.75 -13.31 -5.14
C ILE A 190 11.03 -12.58 -5.55
N ALA A 191 11.63 -12.96 -6.68
CA ALA A 191 12.83 -12.31 -7.20
C ALA A 191 12.55 -10.83 -7.52
N GLN A 192 11.50 -10.52 -8.27
CA GLN A 192 11.11 -9.13 -8.59
C GLN A 192 10.82 -8.30 -7.34
N GLN A 193 10.16 -8.88 -6.33
CA GLN A 193 9.92 -8.17 -5.07
C GLN A 193 11.20 -7.90 -4.29
N LYS A 194 12.16 -8.84 -4.33
CA LYS A 194 13.46 -8.67 -3.70
C LYS A 194 14.28 -7.59 -4.41
N GLU A 195 14.33 -7.61 -5.73
CA GLU A 195 15.02 -6.62 -6.56
C GLU A 195 14.48 -5.20 -6.29
N ARG A 196 13.15 -5.01 -6.32
CA ARG A 196 12.53 -3.71 -5.98
C ARG A 196 12.87 -3.24 -4.57
N LYS A 197 12.94 -4.16 -3.59
CA LYS A 197 13.34 -3.81 -2.22
C LYS A 197 14.79 -3.33 -2.16
N GLU A 198 15.69 -4.00 -2.87
CA GLU A 198 17.10 -3.62 -2.95
C GLU A 198 17.27 -2.27 -3.67
N GLU A 199 16.53 -2.02 -4.76
CA GLU A 199 16.50 -0.72 -5.44
C GLU A 199 16.05 0.41 -4.50
N VAL A 200 14.95 0.21 -3.78
CA VAL A 200 14.45 1.19 -2.81
C VAL A 200 15.46 1.42 -1.69
N GLN A 201 16.08 0.36 -1.18
CA GLN A 201 17.08 0.46 -0.13
C GLN A 201 18.32 1.25 -0.61
N ASN A 202 18.78 1.01 -1.83
CA ASN A 202 19.90 1.74 -2.42
C ASN A 202 19.55 3.21 -2.63
N MET A 203 18.35 3.51 -3.13
CA MET A 203 17.87 4.89 -3.31
C MET A 203 17.79 5.65 -1.98
N LEU A 204 17.22 5.03 -0.94
CA LEU A 204 17.16 5.61 0.41
C LEU A 204 18.56 5.79 1.02
N GLY A 205 19.48 4.85 0.75
CA GLY A 205 20.88 4.97 1.13
C GLY A 205 21.55 6.19 0.48
N GLY A 206 21.34 6.38 -0.83
CA GLY A 206 21.80 7.56 -1.56
C GLY A 206 21.27 8.87 -0.99
N PHE A 207 19.96 8.97 -0.76
CA PHE A 207 19.36 10.16 -0.15
C PHE A 207 19.92 10.46 1.25
N ASN A 208 20.14 9.44 2.09
CA ASN A 208 20.74 9.64 3.40
C ASN A 208 22.19 10.14 3.31
N GLN A 209 22.95 9.63 2.35
CA GLN A 209 24.31 10.08 2.11
C GLN A 209 24.33 11.54 1.65
N GLU A 210 23.52 11.89 0.65
CA GLU A 210 23.39 13.28 0.16
C GLU A 210 22.98 14.24 1.29
N ARG A 211 22.05 13.85 2.17
CA ARG A 211 21.65 14.65 3.33
C ARG A 211 22.78 14.85 4.33
N THR A 212 23.60 13.83 4.54
CA THR A 212 24.75 13.90 5.47
C THR A 212 25.82 14.81 4.91
N GLU A 213 26.18 14.62 3.64
CA GLU A 213 27.14 15.48 2.93
C GLU A 213 26.66 16.94 2.86
N ALA A 214 25.38 17.18 2.57
CA ALA A 214 24.80 18.52 2.58
C ALA A 214 24.86 19.18 3.97
N ALA A 215 24.59 18.41 5.04
CA ALA A 215 24.69 18.90 6.42
C ALA A 215 26.13 19.24 6.81
N GLU A 216 27.10 18.39 6.44
CA GLU A 216 28.53 18.63 6.67
C GLU A 216 29.02 19.86 5.90
N ASN A 217 28.67 19.97 4.62
CA ASN A 217 28.99 21.12 3.78
C ASN A 217 28.38 22.41 4.34
N TRP A 218 27.14 22.36 4.83
CA TRP A 218 26.50 23.51 5.47
C TRP A 218 27.23 23.93 6.75
N GLN A 219 27.61 22.98 7.60
CA GLN A 219 28.40 23.27 8.81
C GLN A 219 29.78 23.86 8.48
N ALA A 220 30.45 23.35 7.45
CA ALA A 220 31.72 23.89 6.98
C ALA A 220 31.56 25.33 6.48
N MET A 221 30.53 25.61 5.68
CA MET A 221 30.23 26.96 5.19
C MET A 221 29.95 27.94 6.35
N GLN A 222 29.19 27.53 7.36
CA GLN A 222 28.91 28.35 8.55
C GLN A 222 30.19 28.72 9.31
N LYS A 223 31.10 27.74 9.50
CA LYS A 223 32.41 27.98 10.13
C LYS A 223 33.24 28.99 9.33
N GLU A 224 33.27 28.88 8.01
CA GLU A 224 34.02 29.80 7.15
C GLU A 224 33.47 31.22 7.19
N ILE A 225 32.14 31.38 7.15
CA ILE A 225 31.48 32.68 7.29
C ILE A 225 31.79 33.32 8.65
N ALA A 226 31.77 32.53 9.73
CA ALA A 226 32.12 33.00 11.08
C ALA A 226 33.59 33.47 11.16
N GLN A 227 34.53 32.72 10.56
CA GLN A 227 35.94 33.10 10.51
C GLN A 227 36.17 34.38 9.68
N ARG A 228 35.50 34.54 8.54
CA ARG A 228 35.59 35.77 7.72
C ARG A 228 35.09 36.99 8.48
N LYS A 229 33.95 36.88 9.19
CA LYS A 229 33.41 37.95 10.05
C LYS A 229 34.34 38.29 11.22
N ALA A 230 35.00 37.30 11.82
CA ALA A 230 35.97 37.54 12.89
C ALA A 230 37.22 38.28 12.37
N ARG A 231 37.74 37.89 11.20
CA ARG A 231 38.88 38.56 10.56
C ARG A 231 38.55 40.00 10.13
N SER A 232 37.37 40.25 9.58
CA SER A 232 36.95 41.61 9.19
C SER A 232 36.78 42.52 10.41
N ARG A 233 36.25 42.00 11.53
CA ARG A 233 36.16 42.76 12.79
C ARG A 233 37.53 43.09 13.37
N ALA A 234 38.47 42.15 13.33
CA ALA A 234 39.85 42.38 13.79
C ALA A 234 40.61 43.39 12.92
N ALA A 235 40.36 43.42 11.62
CA ALA A 235 40.97 44.40 10.72
C ALA A 235 40.45 45.83 10.96
N VAL A 236 39.16 45.99 11.30
CA VAL A 236 38.57 47.30 11.62
C VAL A 236 39.06 47.85 12.97
N SER A 237 39.37 46.99 13.94
CA SER A 237 39.90 47.42 15.25
C SER A 237 41.38 47.78 15.27
N VAL A 238 42.13 47.50 14.20
CA VAL A 238 43.58 47.81 14.07
C VAL A 238 43.81 49.08 13.25
N SER A 239 42.77 49.65 12.62
CA SER A 239 42.82 50.89 11.83
C SER A 239 42.11 52.09 12.49
N ALA A 240 41.74 51.97 13.77
CA ALA A 240 41.21 53.06 14.61
C ALA A 240 42.21 53.35 15.74
#